data_AF-A0A875S232-F1
#
_entry.id   AF-A0A875S232-F1
#
_cell.length_a   1.000
_cell.length_b   1.000
_cell.length_c   1.000
_cell.angle_alpha   90.00
_cell.angle_beta   90.00
_cell.angle_gamma   90.00
#
_symmetry.space_group_name_H-M   'P 1'
#
loop_
_entity.id
_entity.type
_entity.pdbx_description
1 polymer ?
#
loop_
_entity_poly.entity_id
_entity_poly.type
_entity_poly.pdbx_seq_one_letter_code
_entity_poly.pdbx_strand_id
1 'polypeptide(L)'
;MTLVEAVSRLLELYPLESLKSTPIFDEPQTLEIFQTVGMRDLTIDADQLVYFNAKLTEVLEQYMEKYLKKDLDNLEYTHRLLIVLDLSILIGNTHSIKACPMQTLNTILLVCCPVDLAVSQFTDSVFANHRRRKALTLDNSLIGKAKPGSTLLQIGNNLLPKLVNQFQENDIFAGELRAFITNAIDINDRLSLASDWKINQLKGFYEGASKSRNWVKISSLPDGSPASSYVYANYLRLCLWFTTKKDIKDLIDDIVQVASVAAAHTHSRKPSPDDNPLAWLSQVAKQSDKLESSRCYASENIEPDWILDKDEFTEQLKSKKNSVALHIQLAIMIDFISQFNLRNIQAVKAKLQAKNTKYKTLPAVFNSFFTSEIVKRKLSSTAEYIYDENKWYGDLTKHLLIDTESTWKFMKIQQFNHPELTELGAISTPKKRKFDEYMHVCSETPFEKAKPYFHKMGLPRLSRVWKLQTGLDQIKSQVKDPNQILQDFKDDLYMAKGKEEAVKEQLKKEQDPENIKKLKLELDETTSSSDLLTWKTLRLSRTCGEWIK
;
A
#
# COMPACT_ATOMS: atom_id res chain seq x y z
N MET A 1 33.72 -37.14 26.90
CA MET A 1 32.27 -36.94 26.68
C MET A 1 32.10 -36.56 25.23
N THR A 2 31.19 -37.20 24.48
CA THR A 2 30.95 -36.89 23.05
C THR A 2 29.93 -35.75 22.89
N LEU A 3 29.84 -35.12 21.71
CA LEU A 3 28.81 -34.10 21.42
C LEU A 3 27.38 -34.66 21.59
N VAL A 4 27.19 -35.95 21.30
CA VAL A 4 25.92 -36.68 21.53
C VAL A 4 25.57 -36.76 23.02
N GLU A 5 26.56 -36.98 23.89
CA GLU A 5 26.36 -36.99 25.34
C GLU A 5 26.00 -35.60 25.86
N ALA A 6 26.60 -34.53 25.31
CA ALA A 6 26.23 -33.16 25.69
C ALA A 6 24.80 -32.83 25.30
N VAL A 7 24.38 -33.17 24.07
CA VAL A 7 22.98 -33.02 23.65
C VAL A 7 22.06 -33.81 24.58
N SER A 8 22.44 -35.04 24.96
CA SER A 8 21.62 -35.87 25.84
C SER A 8 21.44 -35.25 27.23
N ARG A 9 22.49 -34.66 27.82
CA ARG A 9 22.36 -33.92 29.08
C ARG A 9 21.52 -32.66 28.94
N LEU A 10 21.63 -31.94 27.83
CA LEU A 10 20.83 -30.73 27.60
C LEU A 10 19.34 -31.05 27.40
N LEU A 11 19.00 -32.19 26.80
CA LEU A 11 17.60 -32.65 26.68
C LEU A 11 16.95 -32.87 28.04
N GLU A 12 17.70 -33.37 29.03
CA GLU A 12 17.20 -33.59 30.40
C GLU A 12 16.98 -32.28 31.15
N LEU A 13 17.79 -31.26 30.86
CA LEU A 13 17.77 -29.98 31.57
C LEU A 13 16.76 -28.99 30.98
N TYR A 14 16.55 -29.02 29.67
CA TYR A 14 15.73 -28.03 28.97
C TYR A 14 14.57 -28.71 28.25
N PRO A 15 13.33 -28.64 28.77
CA PRO A 15 12.17 -29.17 28.07
C PRO A 15 11.89 -28.45 26.74
N LEU A 16 11.35 -29.16 25.74
CA LEU A 16 11.06 -28.63 24.40
C LEU A 16 10.24 -27.33 24.42
N GLU A 17 9.19 -27.25 25.25
CA GLU A 17 8.34 -26.06 25.32
C GLU A 17 9.09 -24.82 25.83
N SER A 18 10.02 -25.00 26.78
CA SER A 18 10.91 -23.91 27.22
C SER A 18 11.85 -23.51 26.09
N LEU A 19 12.42 -24.49 25.38
CA LEU A 19 13.37 -24.26 24.29
C LEU A 19 12.72 -23.49 23.12
N LYS A 20 11.45 -23.74 22.79
CA LYS A 20 10.75 -22.99 21.73
C LYS A 20 10.74 -21.48 22.00
N SER A 21 10.51 -21.08 23.26
CA SER A 21 10.40 -19.67 23.67
C SER A 21 11.76 -19.02 24.02
N THR A 22 12.62 -19.74 24.74
CA THR A 22 13.91 -19.23 25.22
C THR A 22 15.05 -20.12 24.72
N PRO A 23 15.91 -19.61 23.81
CA PRO A 23 17.07 -20.38 23.38
C PRO A 23 18.13 -20.49 24.47
N ILE A 24 18.87 -21.60 24.44
CA ILE A 24 19.80 -21.96 25.52
C ILE A 24 21.26 -21.63 25.23
N PHE A 25 21.55 -21.02 24.07
CA PHE A 25 22.92 -20.77 23.61
C PHE A 25 23.67 -19.69 24.40
N ASP A 26 22.96 -18.87 25.19
CA ASP A 26 23.56 -17.88 26.10
C ASP A 26 23.58 -18.36 27.56
N GLU A 27 23.02 -19.55 27.86
CA GLU A 27 22.90 -20.04 29.23
C GLU A 27 24.26 -20.55 29.75
N PRO A 28 24.69 -20.12 30.97
CA PRO A 28 25.98 -20.53 31.54
C PRO A 28 26.14 -22.05 31.64
N GLN A 29 25.07 -22.76 32.01
CA GLN A 29 25.07 -24.22 32.13
C GLN A 29 25.31 -24.91 30.78
N THR A 30 24.80 -24.34 29.67
CA THR A 30 25.03 -24.87 28.32
C THR A 30 26.50 -24.76 27.95
N LEU A 31 27.15 -23.63 28.28
CA LEU A 31 28.58 -23.43 28.08
C LEU A 31 29.41 -24.39 28.93
N GLU A 32 29.06 -24.58 30.21
CA GLU A 32 29.76 -25.53 31.08
C GLU A 32 29.71 -26.96 30.54
N ILE A 33 28.51 -27.42 30.15
CA ILE A 33 28.33 -28.75 29.56
C ILE A 33 29.15 -28.88 28.27
N PHE A 34 29.11 -27.88 27.39
CA PHE A 34 29.91 -27.87 26.17
C PHE A 34 31.43 -27.93 26.47
N GLN A 35 31.90 -27.21 27.49
CA GLN A 35 33.31 -27.22 27.88
C GLN A 35 33.76 -28.56 28.46
N THR A 36 32.88 -29.30 29.14
CA THR A 36 33.20 -30.66 29.66
C THR A 36 33.40 -31.72 28.57
N VAL A 37 32.97 -31.45 27.33
CA VAL A 37 33.17 -32.31 26.15
C VAL A 37 34.61 -32.23 25.60
N GLY A 38 35.44 -31.30 26.08
CA GLY A 38 36.83 -31.18 25.64
C GLY A 38 37.01 -30.42 24.32
N MET A 39 36.00 -29.64 23.90
CA MET A 39 36.03 -28.81 22.69
C MET A 39 36.81 -27.48 22.89
N ARG A 40 37.62 -27.34 23.96
CA ARG A 40 38.32 -26.10 24.33
C ARG A 40 39.56 -25.80 23.47
N ASP A 41 40.26 -26.81 22.96
CA ASP A 41 41.65 -26.65 22.49
C ASP A 41 41.85 -27.02 21.01
N LEU A 42 41.14 -26.35 20.10
CA LEU A 42 41.57 -26.29 18.68
C LEU A 42 42.40 -25.03 18.46
N THR A 43 43.56 -24.95 19.11
CA THR A 43 44.54 -23.92 18.80
C THR A 43 45.24 -24.26 17.47
N ILE A 44 45.03 -23.36 16.50
CA ILE A 44 45.91 -23.02 15.37
C ILE A 44 45.65 -23.76 14.04
N ASP A 45 45.48 -22.91 13.03
CA ASP A 45 45.62 -23.09 11.57
C ASP A 45 44.59 -23.93 10.79
N ALA A 46 43.60 -23.20 10.25
CA ALA A 46 42.80 -23.55 9.07
C ALA A 46 42.11 -24.94 9.10
N ASP A 47 40.96 -24.99 9.78
CA ASP A 47 39.73 -25.70 9.36
C ASP A 47 38.74 -25.94 10.52
N GLN A 48 38.78 -25.12 11.58
CA GLN A 48 37.79 -25.19 12.68
C GLN A 48 36.34 -25.19 12.16
N LEU A 49 36.03 -24.36 11.15
CA LEU A 49 34.72 -24.37 10.50
C LEU A 49 34.38 -25.76 9.94
N VAL A 50 35.28 -26.37 9.17
CA VAL A 50 35.07 -27.70 8.59
C VAL A 50 34.92 -28.75 9.68
N TYR A 51 35.77 -28.70 10.71
CA TYR A 51 35.72 -29.62 11.84
C TYR A 51 34.38 -29.56 12.60
N PHE A 52 33.97 -28.38 13.06
CA PHE A 52 32.73 -28.24 13.83
C PHE A 52 31.50 -28.56 12.97
N ASN A 53 31.51 -28.19 11.70
CA ASN A 53 30.43 -28.58 10.79
C ASN A 53 30.35 -30.10 10.59
N ALA A 54 31.49 -30.76 10.42
CA ALA A 54 31.55 -32.22 10.28
C ALA A 54 31.02 -32.90 11.55
N LYS A 55 31.42 -32.42 12.73
CA LYS A 55 30.94 -32.95 14.01
C LYS A 55 29.45 -32.73 14.24
N LEU A 56 28.93 -31.54 13.92
CA LEU A 56 27.51 -31.24 14.02
C LEU A 56 26.70 -32.07 13.02
N THR A 57 27.22 -32.23 11.80
CA THR A 57 26.55 -33.02 10.74
C THR A 57 26.54 -34.51 11.09
N GLU A 58 27.63 -35.06 11.61
CA GLU A 58 27.71 -36.43 12.11
C GLU A 58 26.63 -36.70 13.19
N VAL A 59 26.45 -35.77 14.14
CA VAL A 59 25.41 -35.89 15.18
C VAL A 59 24.01 -35.79 14.58
N LEU A 60 23.78 -34.87 13.64
CA LEU A 60 22.49 -34.75 12.96
C LEU A 60 22.14 -36.00 12.13
N GLU A 61 23.10 -36.58 11.43
CA GLU A 61 22.93 -37.82 10.67
C GLU A 61 22.57 -38.99 11.58
N GLN A 62 23.25 -39.12 12.73
CA GLN A 62 22.90 -40.15 13.73
C GLN A 62 21.46 -40.02 14.24
N TYR A 63 20.99 -38.80 14.49
CA TYR A 63 19.60 -38.58 14.90
C TYR A 63 18.60 -38.81 13.77
N MET A 64 18.95 -38.41 12.54
CA MET A 64 18.14 -38.68 11.36
C MET A 64 17.98 -40.18 11.14
N GLU A 65 19.05 -40.97 11.26
CA GLU A 65 18.96 -42.44 11.14
C GLU A 65 18.04 -43.06 12.20
N LYS A 66 18.14 -42.61 13.46
CA LYS A 66 17.25 -43.07 14.54
C LYS A 66 15.79 -42.70 14.26
N TYR A 67 15.55 -41.49 13.77
CA TYR A 67 14.22 -41.05 13.38
C TYR A 67 13.65 -41.90 12.22
N LEU A 68 14.45 -42.17 11.19
CA LEU A 68 14.04 -43.03 10.05
C LEU A 68 13.76 -44.47 10.47
N LYS A 69 14.47 -44.99 11.48
CA LYS A 69 14.22 -46.30 12.11
C LYS A 69 12.98 -46.30 13.03
N LYS A 70 12.35 -45.14 13.25
CA LYS A 70 11.25 -44.91 14.19
C LYS A 70 11.63 -45.13 15.66
N ASP A 71 12.91 -44.97 15.98
CA ASP A 71 13.42 -45.00 17.35
C ASP A 71 13.16 -43.68 18.09
N LEU A 72 12.78 -42.62 17.37
CA LEU A 72 12.46 -41.29 17.90
C LEU A 72 11.10 -40.85 17.38
N ASP A 73 10.28 -40.25 18.25
CA ASP A 73 9.06 -39.57 17.82
C ASP A 73 9.37 -38.18 17.22
N ASN A 74 8.34 -37.54 16.64
CA ASN A 74 8.49 -36.22 16.01
C ASN A 74 8.92 -35.13 16.99
N LEU A 75 8.47 -35.19 18.24
CA LEU A 75 8.73 -34.16 19.25
C LEU A 75 10.15 -34.28 19.80
N GLU A 76 10.57 -35.49 20.14
CA GLU A 76 11.92 -35.81 20.60
C GLU A 76 12.95 -35.53 19.50
N TYR A 77 12.62 -35.86 18.25
CA TYR A 77 13.50 -35.53 17.13
C TYR A 77 13.65 -34.02 16.96
N THR A 78 12.54 -33.27 16.95
CA THR A 78 12.56 -31.79 16.92
C THR A 78 13.38 -31.20 18.07
N HIS A 79 13.22 -31.75 19.28
CA HIS A 79 13.93 -31.31 20.47
C HIS A 79 15.44 -31.45 20.30
N ARG A 80 15.89 -32.60 19.80
CA ARG A 80 17.32 -32.85 19.50
C ARG A 80 17.85 -31.88 18.44
N LEU A 81 17.09 -31.60 17.38
CA LEU A 81 17.50 -30.67 16.32
C LEU A 81 17.65 -29.23 16.84
N LEU A 82 16.74 -28.75 17.69
CA LEU A 82 16.81 -27.40 18.26
C LEU A 82 18.00 -27.24 19.21
N ILE A 83 18.32 -28.25 20.02
CA ILE A 83 19.50 -28.21 20.89
C ILE A 83 20.78 -28.17 20.05
N VAL A 84 20.86 -28.97 18.98
CA VAL A 84 22.03 -28.94 18.07
C VAL A 84 22.17 -27.58 17.40
N LEU A 85 21.05 -26.94 17.02
CA LEU A 85 21.06 -25.58 16.49
C LEU A 85 21.58 -24.56 17.51
N ASP A 86 21.07 -24.57 18.75
CA ASP A 86 21.53 -23.65 19.80
C ASP A 86 23.00 -23.91 20.16
N LEU A 87 23.46 -25.16 20.20
CA LEU A 87 24.87 -25.50 20.34
C LEU A 87 25.73 -24.96 19.19
N SER A 88 25.24 -24.99 17.95
CA SER A 88 25.98 -24.41 16.82
C SER A 88 26.15 -22.90 16.95
N ILE A 89 25.15 -22.20 17.50
CA ILE A 89 25.21 -20.77 17.81
C ILE A 89 26.26 -20.51 18.89
N LEU A 90 26.24 -21.30 19.97
CA LEU A 90 27.25 -21.22 21.03
C LEU A 90 28.67 -21.43 20.48
N ILE A 91 28.88 -22.43 19.62
CA ILE A 91 30.16 -22.70 18.94
C ILE A 91 30.58 -21.50 18.07
N GLY A 92 29.64 -20.95 17.30
CA GLY A 92 29.87 -19.78 16.46
C GLY A 92 30.33 -18.57 17.28
N ASN A 93 29.71 -18.35 18.44
CA ASN A 93 30.03 -17.24 19.35
C ASN A 93 31.37 -17.44 20.08
N THR A 94 31.63 -18.65 20.59
CA THR A 94 32.83 -18.97 21.38
C THR A 94 34.10 -19.04 20.53
N HIS A 95 34.02 -19.60 19.31
CA HIS A 95 35.17 -19.78 18.42
C HIS A 95 35.21 -18.77 17.26
N SER A 96 34.33 -17.77 17.25
CA SER A 96 34.22 -16.76 16.16
C SER A 96 33.92 -17.35 14.77
N ILE A 97 33.27 -18.52 14.71
CA ILE A 97 32.95 -19.24 13.48
C ILE A 97 31.56 -18.84 12.99
N LYS A 98 31.49 -17.61 12.48
CA LYS A 98 30.27 -16.92 12.06
C LYS A 98 29.38 -17.67 11.05
N ALA A 99 29.95 -18.57 10.26
CA ALA A 99 29.23 -19.33 9.23
C ALA A 99 28.61 -20.65 9.72
N CYS A 100 29.08 -21.19 10.85
CA CYS A 100 28.68 -22.51 11.35
C CYS A 100 27.18 -22.59 11.68
N PRO A 101 26.56 -21.64 12.40
CA PRO A 101 25.15 -21.76 12.80
C PRO A 101 24.19 -21.84 11.61
N MET A 102 24.42 -20.99 10.59
CA MET A 102 23.59 -20.99 9.38
C MET A 102 23.80 -22.27 8.54
N GLN A 103 24.99 -22.86 8.57
CA GLN A 103 25.25 -24.14 7.91
C GLN A 103 24.56 -25.30 8.63
N THR A 104 24.56 -25.30 9.97
CA THR A 104 23.79 -26.25 10.76
C THR A 104 22.29 -26.12 10.46
N LEU A 105 21.75 -24.91 10.40
CA LEU A 105 20.35 -24.69 10.01
C LEU A 105 20.06 -25.22 8.60
N ASN A 106 20.98 -24.99 7.65
CA ASN A 106 20.85 -25.52 6.30
C ASN A 106 20.81 -27.05 6.26
N THR A 107 21.70 -27.72 7.00
CA THR A 107 21.71 -29.19 7.10
C THR A 107 20.41 -29.70 7.75
N ILE A 108 19.96 -29.05 8.82
CA ILE A 108 18.68 -29.40 9.48
C ILE A 108 17.52 -29.30 8.48
N LEU A 109 17.35 -28.16 7.82
CA LEU A 109 16.16 -27.90 7.00
C LEU A 109 16.19 -28.59 5.62
N LEU A 110 17.37 -28.81 5.02
CA LEU A 110 17.46 -29.38 3.67
C LEU A 110 17.77 -30.88 3.64
N VAL A 111 18.38 -31.43 4.69
CA VAL A 111 18.87 -32.81 4.70
C VAL A 111 18.18 -33.63 5.79
N CYS A 112 18.18 -33.16 7.03
CA CYS A 112 17.80 -34.01 8.17
C CYS A 112 16.31 -33.94 8.53
N CYS A 113 15.62 -32.83 8.28
CA CYS A 113 14.23 -32.63 8.68
C CYS A 113 13.28 -32.83 7.48
N PRO A 114 12.26 -33.71 7.60
CA PRO A 114 11.15 -33.73 6.64
C PRO A 114 10.47 -32.36 6.56
N VAL A 115 9.98 -32.00 5.38
CA VAL A 115 9.37 -30.69 5.12
C VAL A 115 8.13 -30.48 6.02
N ASP A 116 7.27 -31.49 6.15
CA ASP A 116 6.06 -31.42 6.98
C ASP A 116 6.39 -31.18 8.46
N LEU A 117 7.49 -31.78 8.94
CA LEU A 117 7.97 -31.58 10.31
C LEU A 117 8.56 -30.17 10.48
N ALA A 118 9.30 -29.67 9.49
CA ALA A 118 9.83 -28.31 9.51
C ALA A 118 8.69 -27.28 9.54
N VAL A 119 7.66 -27.44 8.70
CA VAL A 119 6.50 -26.55 8.66
C VAL A 119 5.75 -26.52 9.99
N SER A 120 5.52 -27.69 10.60
CA SER A 120 4.74 -27.78 11.83
C SER A 120 5.51 -27.35 13.09
N GLN A 121 6.84 -27.53 13.16
CA GLN A 121 7.59 -27.32 14.40
C GLN A 121 8.64 -26.20 14.35
N PHE A 122 9.18 -25.86 13.18
CA PHE A 122 10.27 -24.87 13.06
C PHE A 122 9.77 -23.43 12.87
N THR A 123 8.51 -23.23 12.44
CA THR A 123 7.88 -21.90 12.32
C THR A 123 8.00 -21.11 13.63
N ASP A 124 7.42 -21.65 14.71
CA ASP A 124 7.34 -20.94 15.99
C ASP A 124 8.67 -20.95 16.75
N SER A 125 9.44 -22.03 16.62
CA SER A 125 10.65 -22.23 17.42
C SER A 125 11.87 -21.48 16.88
N VAL A 126 12.00 -21.33 15.56
CA VAL A 126 13.18 -20.71 14.92
C VAL A 126 12.84 -19.35 14.31
N PHE A 127 11.74 -19.24 13.55
CA PHE A 127 11.42 -18.02 12.81
C PHE A 127 10.63 -17.00 13.62
N ALA A 128 9.71 -17.41 14.49
CA ALA A 128 9.05 -16.46 15.40
C ALA A 128 9.99 -15.96 16.51
N ASN A 129 10.98 -16.76 16.91
CA ASN A 129 11.91 -16.41 17.99
C ASN A 129 12.93 -15.34 17.54
N HIS A 130 12.78 -14.12 18.07
CA HIS A 130 13.67 -13.00 17.73
C HIS A 130 15.15 -13.28 18.11
N ARG A 131 15.42 -13.95 19.24
CA ARG A 131 16.80 -14.15 19.73
C ARG A 131 17.59 -15.08 18.81
N ARG A 132 17.00 -16.22 18.42
CA ARG A 132 17.64 -17.15 17.46
C ARG A 132 17.90 -16.48 16.11
N ARG A 133 16.91 -15.76 15.56
CA ARG A 133 17.07 -15.06 14.27
C ARG A 133 18.25 -14.07 14.31
N LYS A 134 18.33 -13.27 15.37
CA LYS A 134 19.43 -12.32 15.60
C LYS A 134 20.79 -12.99 15.68
N ALA A 135 20.87 -14.09 16.45
CA ALA A 135 22.10 -14.85 16.58
C ALA A 135 22.54 -15.48 15.25
N LEU A 136 21.60 -16.01 14.45
CA LEU A 136 21.86 -16.56 13.12
C LEU A 136 22.34 -15.51 12.11
N THR A 137 21.89 -14.26 12.24
CA THR A 137 22.33 -13.13 11.41
C THR A 137 23.50 -12.34 12.01
N LEU A 138 24.02 -12.77 13.17
CA LEU A 138 25.11 -12.10 13.89
C LEU A 138 24.78 -10.63 14.22
N ASP A 139 23.50 -10.34 14.50
CA ASP A 139 22.96 -9.00 14.74
C ASP A 139 23.22 -7.97 13.62
N ASN A 140 23.59 -8.42 12.41
CA ASN A 140 23.96 -7.55 11.30
C ASN A 140 23.23 -7.91 10.00
N SER A 141 23.24 -6.98 9.04
CA SER A 141 22.83 -7.28 7.67
C SER A 141 23.86 -8.19 6.99
N LEU A 142 23.37 -9.27 6.41
CA LEU A 142 24.16 -10.28 5.72
C LEU A 142 24.39 -9.88 4.26
N ILE A 143 25.58 -10.20 3.76
CA ILE A 143 25.91 -10.10 2.34
C ILE A 143 25.53 -11.43 1.68
N GLY A 144 24.62 -11.41 0.71
CA GLY A 144 24.08 -12.59 0.04
C GLY A 144 25.14 -13.41 -0.72
N LYS A 145 26.27 -12.82 -1.12
CA LYS A 145 27.39 -13.55 -1.75
C LYS A 145 28.32 -14.26 -0.76
N ALA A 146 28.36 -13.80 0.50
CA ALA A 146 29.29 -14.31 1.50
C ALA A 146 28.56 -15.22 2.50
N LYS A 147 29.26 -16.15 3.13
CA LYS A 147 28.70 -16.91 4.26
C LYS A 147 28.62 -15.99 5.48
N PRO A 148 27.52 -16.00 6.26
CA PRO A 148 26.38 -16.93 6.22
C PRO A 148 25.25 -16.56 5.22
N GLY A 149 25.24 -15.36 4.65
CA GLY A 149 24.15 -14.88 3.76
C GLY A 149 23.88 -15.76 2.53
N SER A 150 24.92 -16.27 1.88
CA SER A 150 24.77 -17.19 0.74
C SER A 150 24.08 -18.50 1.12
N THR A 151 24.32 -18.99 2.34
CA THR A 151 23.70 -20.22 2.86
C THR A 151 22.23 -19.98 3.18
N LEU A 152 21.88 -18.82 3.73
CA LEU A 152 20.48 -18.44 3.93
C LEU A 152 19.70 -18.36 2.61
N LEU A 153 20.31 -17.81 1.56
CA LEU A 153 19.72 -17.80 0.21
C LEU A 153 19.56 -19.21 -0.37
N GLN A 154 20.49 -20.13 -0.10
CA GLN A 154 20.37 -21.54 -0.52
C GLN A 154 19.16 -22.22 0.14
N ILE A 155 18.94 -22.00 1.44
CA ILE A 155 17.75 -22.50 2.15
C ILE A 155 16.48 -22.00 1.47
N GLY A 156 16.37 -20.68 1.26
CA GLY A 156 15.22 -20.06 0.60
C GLY A 156 14.97 -20.60 -0.81
N ASN A 157 16.00 -20.67 -1.65
CA ASN A 157 15.88 -21.12 -3.04
C ASN A 157 15.52 -22.60 -3.17
N ASN A 158 15.85 -23.43 -2.18
CA ASN A 158 15.56 -24.87 -2.21
C ASN A 158 14.21 -25.22 -1.56
N LEU A 159 13.79 -24.50 -0.52
CA LEU A 159 12.53 -24.78 0.20
C LEU A 159 11.34 -24.04 -0.40
N LEU A 160 11.46 -22.74 -0.68
CA LEU A 160 10.32 -21.93 -1.11
C LEU A 160 9.62 -22.53 -2.35
N PRO A 161 10.31 -23.01 -3.40
CA PRO A 161 9.63 -23.61 -4.56
C PRO A 161 8.87 -24.90 -4.25
N LYS A 162 9.25 -25.63 -3.17
CA LYS A 162 8.59 -26.88 -2.78
C LYS A 162 7.32 -26.66 -1.95
N LEU A 163 7.23 -25.51 -1.28
CA LEU A 163 6.17 -25.19 -0.33
C LEU A 163 4.96 -24.50 -0.95
N VAL A 164 5.16 -23.80 -2.07
CA VAL A 164 4.14 -22.94 -2.70
C VAL A 164 2.88 -23.72 -3.10
N ASN A 165 1.72 -23.21 -2.66
CA ASN A 165 0.37 -23.59 -3.07
C ASN A 165 -0.03 -25.05 -2.79
N GLN A 166 0.50 -25.66 -1.73
CA GLN A 166 0.09 -27.01 -1.31
C GLN A 166 -0.88 -27.00 -0.14
N PHE A 167 -0.54 -26.27 0.94
CA PHE A 167 -1.33 -26.19 2.18
C PHE A 167 -1.12 -24.83 2.85
N GLN A 168 -2.10 -24.38 3.65
CA GLN A 168 -2.06 -23.08 4.32
C GLN A 168 -0.87 -22.97 5.28
N GLU A 169 -0.53 -24.05 5.98
CA GLU A 169 0.61 -24.11 6.91
C GLU A 169 1.94 -23.89 6.17
N ASN A 170 2.05 -24.40 4.94
CA ASN A 170 3.24 -24.23 4.10
C ASN A 170 3.39 -22.76 3.67
N ASP A 171 2.29 -22.07 3.41
CA ASP A 171 2.31 -20.65 3.03
C ASP A 171 2.70 -19.75 4.20
N ILE A 172 2.23 -20.07 5.42
CA ILE A 172 2.65 -19.39 6.65
C ILE A 172 4.16 -19.56 6.86
N PHE A 173 4.65 -20.80 6.80
CA PHE A 173 6.09 -21.08 6.93
C PHE A 173 6.90 -20.38 5.82
N ALA A 174 6.43 -20.41 4.58
CA ALA A 174 7.08 -19.75 3.46
C ALA A 174 7.12 -18.23 3.63
N GLY A 175 6.05 -17.63 4.18
CA GLY A 175 5.96 -16.22 4.54
C GLY A 175 7.00 -15.82 5.59
N GLU A 176 7.09 -16.59 6.68
CA GLU A 176 8.07 -16.37 7.75
C GLU A 176 9.52 -16.54 7.27
N LEU A 177 9.79 -17.56 6.45
CA LEU A 177 11.11 -17.75 5.84
C LEU A 177 11.47 -16.59 4.90
N ARG A 178 10.53 -16.11 4.08
CA ARG A 178 10.74 -14.94 3.21
C ARG A 178 10.99 -13.68 4.03
N ALA A 179 10.24 -13.47 5.12
CA ALA A 179 10.44 -12.35 6.03
C ALA A 179 11.83 -12.41 6.68
N PHE A 180 12.26 -13.59 7.13
CA PHE A 180 13.60 -13.78 7.68
C PHE A 180 14.70 -13.46 6.67
N ILE A 181 14.62 -13.97 5.44
CA ILE A 181 15.60 -13.69 4.37
C ILE A 181 15.64 -12.19 4.05
N THR A 182 14.47 -11.57 3.91
CA THR A 182 14.36 -10.14 3.53
C THR A 182 14.88 -9.23 4.62
N ASN A 183 14.66 -9.56 5.88
CA ASN A 183 15.17 -8.79 7.02
C ASN A 183 16.67 -9.00 7.26
N ALA A 184 17.19 -10.18 6.88
CA ALA A 184 18.59 -10.52 7.07
C ALA A 184 19.51 -9.94 6.00
N ILE A 185 19.04 -9.72 4.77
CA ILE A 185 19.87 -9.28 3.64
C ILE A 185 19.60 -7.81 3.34
N ASP A 186 20.66 -7.03 3.15
CA ASP A 186 20.53 -5.63 2.78
C ASP A 186 19.74 -5.46 1.46
N ILE A 187 18.88 -4.44 1.40
CA ILE A 187 18.08 -4.12 0.21
C ILE A 187 18.97 -3.77 -1.00
N ASN A 188 20.17 -3.27 -0.74
CA ASN A 188 21.17 -2.91 -1.74
C ASN A 188 21.93 -4.12 -2.29
N ASP A 189 21.78 -5.30 -1.68
CA ASP A 189 22.43 -6.51 -2.17
C ASP A 189 21.83 -6.92 -3.52
N ARG A 190 22.71 -7.17 -4.50
CA ARG A 190 22.33 -7.65 -5.85
C ARG A 190 21.64 -9.02 -5.85
N LEU A 191 21.76 -9.78 -4.77
CA LEU A 191 21.10 -11.07 -4.59
C LEU A 191 19.85 -10.97 -3.72
N SER A 192 19.51 -9.78 -3.20
CA SER A 192 18.23 -9.55 -2.55
C SER A 192 17.11 -9.79 -3.54
N LEU A 193 16.03 -10.47 -3.12
CA LEU A 193 14.83 -10.68 -3.93
C LEU A 193 14.21 -9.36 -4.42
N ALA A 194 14.43 -8.27 -3.68
CA ALA A 194 14.00 -6.92 -4.05
C ALA A 194 14.69 -6.39 -5.32
N SER A 195 15.88 -6.91 -5.66
CA SER A 195 16.68 -6.49 -6.82
C SER A 195 16.24 -7.13 -8.15
N ASP A 196 15.53 -8.27 -8.11
CA ASP A 196 15.05 -8.94 -9.33
C ASP A 196 13.81 -8.22 -9.91
N TRP A 197 13.75 -8.12 -11.23
CA TRP A 197 12.66 -7.50 -11.99
C TRP A 197 11.60 -8.52 -12.43
N LYS A 198 11.81 -9.80 -12.15
CA LYS A 198 10.93 -10.88 -12.60
C LYS A 198 9.85 -11.21 -11.57
N ILE A 199 8.62 -10.81 -11.87
CA ILE A 199 7.41 -11.41 -11.28
C ILE A 199 7.17 -12.74 -12.03
N ASN A 200 7.83 -13.83 -11.65
CA ASN A 200 7.81 -15.07 -12.43
C ASN A 200 7.33 -16.33 -11.68
N GLN A 201 6.81 -16.21 -10.46
CA GLN A 201 6.26 -17.39 -9.75
C GLN A 201 4.90 -17.83 -10.32
N LEU A 202 4.10 -16.90 -10.83
CA LEU A 202 2.75 -17.20 -11.35
C LEU A 202 2.72 -17.64 -12.82
N LYS A 203 3.88 -17.61 -13.51
CA LYS A 203 3.95 -17.93 -14.94
C LYS A 203 3.50 -19.35 -15.24
N GLY A 204 4.00 -20.33 -14.47
CA GLY A 204 3.63 -21.74 -14.66
C GLY A 204 2.15 -22.02 -14.35
N PHE A 205 1.59 -21.31 -13.37
CA PHE A 205 0.19 -21.48 -12.94
C PHE A 205 -0.79 -21.03 -14.04
N TYR A 206 -0.69 -19.78 -14.50
CA TYR A 206 -1.59 -19.28 -15.55
C TYR A 206 -1.29 -19.89 -16.93
N GLU A 207 -0.03 -20.22 -17.26
CA GLU A 207 0.28 -20.96 -18.49
C GLU A 207 -0.32 -22.37 -18.48
N GLY A 208 -0.21 -23.08 -17.36
CA GLY A 208 -0.79 -24.41 -17.17
C GLY A 208 -2.32 -24.36 -17.25
N ALA A 209 -2.94 -23.43 -16.53
CA ALA A 209 -4.39 -23.21 -16.56
C ALA A 209 -4.88 -22.87 -17.98
N SER A 210 -4.15 -22.06 -18.74
CA SER A 210 -4.52 -21.68 -20.12
C SER A 210 -4.46 -22.82 -21.13
N LYS A 211 -3.68 -23.86 -20.84
CA LYS A 211 -3.57 -25.07 -21.65
C LYS A 211 -4.58 -26.14 -21.21
N SER A 212 -5.24 -25.94 -20.07
CA SER A 212 -6.27 -26.85 -19.57
C SER A 212 -7.56 -26.72 -20.40
N ARG A 213 -8.35 -27.80 -20.41
CA ARG A 213 -9.63 -27.87 -21.14
C ARG A 213 -10.71 -26.94 -20.55
N ASN A 214 -10.53 -26.48 -19.31
CA ASN A 214 -11.48 -25.65 -18.55
C ASN A 214 -11.22 -24.14 -18.72
N TRP A 215 -10.26 -23.75 -19.56
CA TRP A 215 -10.00 -22.33 -19.82
C TRP A 215 -11.15 -21.70 -20.63
N VAL A 216 -11.87 -20.77 -20.01
CA VAL A 216 -12.99 -20.06 -20.65
C VAL A 216 -12.45 -19.14 -21.75
N LYS A 217 -12.80 -19.42 -23.01
CA LYS A 217 -12.56 -18.50 -24.13
C LYS A 217 -13.77 -17.60 -24.30
N ILE A 218 -13.56 -16.31 -24.51
CA ILE A 218 -14.67 -15.36 -24.77
C ILE A 218 -15.47 -15.79 -25.99
N SER A 219 -14.79 -16.27 -27.04
CA SER A 219 -15.43 -16.81 -28.25
C SER A 219 -16.24 -18.10 -28.03
N SER A 220 -16.14 -18.71 -26.85
CA SER A 220 -16.91 -19.89 -26.45
C SER A 220 -18.04 -19.57 -25.47
N LEU A 221 -18.20 -18.30 -25.06
CA LEU A 221 -19.33 -17.87 -24.25
C LEU A 221 -20.55 -17.72 -25.18
N PRO A 222 -21.68 -18.39 -24.89
CA PRO A 222 -22.90 -18.21 -25.68
C PRO A 222 -23.43 -16.77 -25.59
N ASP A 223 -24.02 -16.28 -26.68
CA ASP A 223 -24.72 -15.01 -26.75
C ASP A 223 -25.81 -14.97 -25.65
N GLY A 224 -25.71 -13.98 -24.74
CA GLY A 224 -26.58 -13.88 -23.55
C GLY A 224 -25.96 -14.37 -22.24
N SER A 225 -24.70 -14.80 -22.22
CA SER A 225 -23.98 -15.12 -20.98
C SER A 225 -23.99 -13.93 -19.99
N PRO A 226 -24.09 -14.18 -18.66
CA PRO A 226 -24.11 -13.09 -17.68
C PRO A 226 -22.80 -12.30 -17.71
N ALA A 227 -22.86 -10.98 -17.47
CA ALA A 227 -21.72 -10.06 -17.55
C ALA A 227 -20.51 -10.54 -16.74
N SER A 228 -20.76 -11.19 -15.60
CA SER A 228 -19.77 -11.79 -14.72
C SER A 228 -18.90 -12.87 -15.39
N SER A 229 -19.45 -13.60 -16.37
CA SER A 229 -18.71 -14.59 -17.18
C SER A 229 -17.70 -13.95 -18.11
N TYR A 230 -18.04 -12.79 -18.67
CA TYR A 230 -17.13 -12.01 -19.50
C TYR A 230 -16.03 -11.37 -18.65
N VAL A 231 -16.36 -10.87 -17.46
CA VAL A 231 -15.39 -10.34 -16.49
C VAL A 231 -14.35 -11.40 -16.11
N TYR A 232 -14.80 -12.61 -15.77
CA TYR A 232 -13.91 -13.72 -15.43
C TYR A 232 -12.97 -14.07 -16.59
N ALA A 233 -13.51 -14.22 -17.81
CA ALA A 233 -12.71 -14.53 -19.00
C ALA A 233 -11.69 -13.44 -19.34
N ASN A 234 -12.08 -12.17 -19.19
CA ASN A 234 -11.20 -11.02 -19.40
C ASN A 234 -10.13 -10.93 -18.33
N TYR A 235 -10.48 -11.06 -17.04
CA TYR A 235 -9.53 -11.04 -15.93
C TYR A 235 -8.45 -12.13 -16.08
N LEU A 236 -8.85 -13.34 -16.49
CA LEU A 236 -7.93 -14.43 -16.79
C LEU A 236 -7.00 -14.10 -17.97
N ARG A 237 -7.50 -13.45 -19.03
CA ARG A 237 -6.66 -12.97 -20.14
C ARG A 237 -5.69 -11.89 -19.71
N LEU A 238 -6.10 -10.96 -18.83
CA LEU A 238 -5.21 -9.95 -18.25
C LEU A 238 -4.07 -10.63 -17.47
N CYS A 239 -4.39 -11.53 -16.55
CA CYS A 239 -3.41 -12.29 -15.77
C CYS A 239 -2.45 -13.10 -16.68
N LEU A 240 -2.99 -13.70 -17.74
CA LEU A 240 -2.21 -14.40 -18.75
C LEU A 240 -1.27 -13.47 -19.51
N TRP A 241 -1.68 -12.23 -19.83
CA TRP A 241 -0.82 -11.28 -20.53
C TRP A 241 0.40 -10.91 -19.70
N PHE A 242 0.19 -10.60 -18.42
CA PHE A 242 1.26 -10.27 -17.47
C PHE A 242 2.26 -11.42 -17.29
N THR A 243 1.84 -12.66 -17.53
CA THR A 243 2.67 -13.86 -17.36
C THR A 243 3.25 -14.43 -18.67
N THR A 244 2.59 -14.23 -19.81
CA THR A 244 2.91 -14.93 -21.08
C THR A 244 3.19 -14.02 -22.28
N LYS A 245 3.01 -12.70 -22.14
CA LYS A 245 3.26 -11.69 -23.20
C LYS A 245 2.52 -11.98 -24.53
N LYS A 246 1.19 -12.12 -24.49
CA LYS A 246 0.32 -12.19 -25.69
C LYS A 246 -0.07 -10.79 -26.22
N ASP A 247 -0.85 -10.77 -27.30
CA ASP A 247 -1.22 -9.59 -28.08
C ASP A 247 -1.90 -8.48 -27.26
N ILE A 248 -1.61 -7.22 -27.60
CA ILE A 248 -1.84 -6.04 -26.73
C ILE A 248 -3.21 -5.39 -26.99
N LYS A 249 -3.76 -5.51 -28.20
CA LYS A 249 -5.01 -4.82 -28.58
C LYS A 249 -6.20 -5.27 -27.75
N ASP A 250 -6.29 -6.55 -27.47
CA ASP A 250 -7.37 -7.15 -26.67
C ASP A 250 -7.28 -6.73 -25.18
N LEU A 251 -6.09 -6.35 -24.70
CA LEU A 251 -5.83 -6.05 -23.29
C LEU A 251 -6.63 -4.84 -22.76
N ILE A 252 -6.71 -3.77 -23.55
CA ILE A 252 -7.34 -2.52 -23.08
C ILE A 252 -8.84 -2.67 -23.03
N ASP A 253 -9.42 -3.32 -24.05
CA ASP A 253 -10.86 -3.57 -24.08
C ASP A 253 -11.25 -4.57 -22.98
N ASP A 254 -10.40 -5.56 -22.67
CA ASP A 254 -10.55 -6.47 -21.52
C ASP A 254 -10.50 -5.69 -20.17
N ILE A 255 -9.57 -4.74 -19.98
CA ILE A 255 -9.46 -3.90 -18.75
C ILE A 255 -10.73 -3.06 -18.55
N VAL A 256 -11.19 -2.37 -19.60
CA VAL A 256 -12.37 -1.48 -19.53
C VAL A 256 -13.63 -2.28 -19.20
N GLN A 257 -13.79 -3.45 -19.82
CA GLN A 257 -14.93 -4.32 -19.58
C GLN A 257 -14.94 -4.88 -18.14
N VAL A 258 -13.77 -5.22 -17.57
CA VAL A 258 -13.68 -5.71 -16.18
C VAL A 258 -13.97 -4.60 -15.16
N ALA A 259 -13.44 -3.39 -15.37
CA ALA A 259 -13.66 -2.25 -14.48
C ALA A 259 -15.15 -1.80 -14.45
N SER A 260 -15.82 -1.77 -15.60
CA SER A 260 -17.22 -1.32 -15.68
C SER A 260 -18.23 -2.21 -14.94
N VAL A 261 -18.00 -3.53 -14.86
CA VAL A 261 -18.92 -4.46 -14.19
C VAL A 261 -18.69 -4.53 -12.69
N ALA A 262 -17.42 -4.44 -12.25
CA ALA A 262 -17.09 -4.39 -10.83
C ALA A 262 -17.80 -3.20 -10.13
N ALA A 263 -17.96 -2.09 -10.86
CA ALA A 263 -18.69 -0.91 -10.43
C ALA A 263 -20.22 -0.99 -10.57
N ALA A 264 -20.74 -1.83 -11.47
CA ALA A 264 -22.17 -2.13 -11.50
C ALA A 264 -22.63 -2.88 -10.24
N HIS A 265 -21.74 -3.69 -9.66
CA HIS A 265 -22.01 -4.48 -8.44
C HIS A 265 -21.84 -3.69 -7.13
N THR A 266 -21.06 -2.60 -7.11
CA THR A 266 -21.02 -1.63 -5.99
C THR A 266 -22.28 -0.76 -5.96
N HIS A 267 -22.96 -0.59 -7.09
CA HIS A 267 -24.13 0.28 -7.27
C HIS A 267 -25.48 -0.45 -7.47
N SER A 268 -25.70 -1.62 -6.86
CA SER A 268 -27.09 -2.12 -6.73
C SER A 268 -27.92 -1.13 -5.87
N ARG A 269 -28.56 -0.20 -6.56
CA ARG A 269 -29.41 0.86 -6.05
C ARG A 269 -30.75 0.23 -5.65
N LYS A 270 -31.29 0.61 -4.49
CA LYS A 270 -32.75 0.75 -4.35
C LYS A 270 -33.07 2.16 -3.86
N PRO A 271 -33.70 3.02 -4.67
CA PRO A 271 -34.58 4.09 -4.17
C PRO A 271 -36.03 3.54 -4.12
N SER A 272 -37.02 4.00 -3.37
CA SER A 272 -37.31 5.05 -2.36
C SER A 272 -38.76 4.73 -1.91
N PRO A 273 -39.17 4.92 -0.65
CA PRO A 273 -40.13 6.01 -0.37
C PRO A 273 -39.98 6.61 1.05
N ASP A 274 -40.12 7.92 1.18
CA ASP A 274 -40.23 8.70 2.44
C ASP A 274 -38.92 8.99 3.21
N ASP A 275 -38.07 9.81 2.59
CA ASP A 275 -37.40 11.01 3.17
C ASP A 275 -37.05 11.06 4.66
N ASN A 276 -36.33 10.07 5.20
CA ASN A 276 -35.41 10.34 6.32
C ASN A 276 -34.18 9.41 6.36
N PRO A 277 -33.04 9.81 5.74
CA PRO A 277 -31.82 9.00 5.67
C PRO A 277 -31.16 8.70 7.03
N LEU A 278 -31.55 9.40 8.11
CA LEU A 278 -31.04 9.14 9.46
C LEU A 278 -31.76 8.00 10.19
N ALA A 279 -33.04 7.73 9.87
CA ALA A 279 -33.80 6.67 10.52
C ALA A 279 -33.31 5.28 10.11
N TRP A 280 -32.97 5.10 8.82
CA TRP A 280 -32.43 3.85 8.29
C TRP A 280 -30.99 3.56 8.76
N LEU A 281 -30.11 4.58 8.77
CA LEU A 281 -28.74 4.44 9.31
C LEU A 281 -28.73 4.01 10.77
N SER A 282 -29.70 4.47 11.57
CA SER A 282 -29.83 4.06 12.98
C SER A 282 -30.36 2.63 13.18
N GLN A 283 -31.06 2.06 12.20
CA GLN A 283 -31.55 0.68 12.24
C GLN A 283 -30.50 -0.33 11.73
N VAL A 284 -29.75 0.05 10.69
CA VAL A 284 -28.67 -0.78 10.12
C VAL A 284 -27.46 -0.82 11.04
N ALA A 285 -27.06 0.31 11.66
CA ALA A 285 -25.99 0.32 12.66
C ALA A 285 -26.33 -0.54 13.89
N LYS A 286 -27.60 -0.59 14.31
CA LYS A 286 -28.08 -1.45 15.40
C LYS A 286 -28.14 -2.95 15.04
N GLN A 287 -28.11 -3.29 13.75
CA GLN A 287 -28.10 -4.68 13.26
C GLN A 287 -26.68 -5.18 12.95
N SER A 288 -25.77 -4.32 12.47
CA SER A 288 -24.36 -4.67 12.24
C SER A 288 -23.54 -4.78 13.53
N ASP A 289 -23.77 -3.90 14.50
CA ASP A 289 -23.05 -3.95 15.80
C ASP A 289 -23.44 -5.18 16.65
N LYS A 290 -24.57 -5.81 16.36
CA LYS A 290 -25.02 -7.05 17.04
C LYS A 290 -24.46 -8.34 16.44
N LEU A 291 -23.86 -8.30 15.25
CA LEU A 291 -23.32 -9.50 14.58
C LEU A 291 -21.79 -9.55 14.54
N GLU A 292 -21.10 -8.41 14.63
CA GLU A 292 -19.62 -8.36 14.58
C GLU A 292 -18.94 -8.27 15.96
N SER A 293 -19.70 -8.10 17.06
CA SER A 293 -19.12 -7.98 18.42
C SER A 293 -18.84 -9.32 19.13
N SER A 294 -19.03 -10.46 18.47
CA SER A 294 -18.84 -11.78 19.11
C SER A 294 -18.22 -12.87 18.23
N ARG A 295 -17.23 -12.55 17.39
CA ARG A 295 -16.41 -13.59 16.73
C ARG A 295 -14.93 -13.42 17.03
N CYS A 296 -14.43 -14.37 17.81
CA CYS A 296 -13.03 -14.62 18.07
C CYS A 296 -12.22 -14.66 16.77
N TYR A 297 -11.18 -13.84 16.68
CA TYR A 297 -10.20 -13.76 15.59
C TYR A 297 -9.30 -15.01 15.44
N ALA A 298 -9.76 -16.21 15.77
CA ALA A 298 -8.89 -17.39 15.90
C ALA A 298 -9.22 -18.56 14.96
N SER A 299 -10.22 -18.47 14.07
CA SER A 299 -10.55 -19.62 13.21
C SER A 299 -11.28 -19.30 11.89
N GLU A 300 -11.18 -18.10 11.34
CA GLU A 300 -11.70 -17.88 9.99
C GLU A 300 -10.66 -18.44 9.00
N ASN A 301 -11.06 -19.44 8.22
CA ASN A 301 -10.34 -19.87 7.02
C ASN A 301 -10.24 -18.66 6.10
N ILE A 302 -9.15 -17.91 6.23
CA ILE A 302 -8.82 -16.81 5.32
C ILE A 302 -8.45 -17.47 4.01
N GLU A 303 -9.36 -17.45 3.02
CA GLU A 303 -9.01 -17.77 1.64
C GLU A 303 -8.15 -16.63 1.10
N PRO A 304 -6.83 -16.83 0.91
CA PRO A 304 -5.94 -15.73 0.56
C PRO A 304 -5.95 -15.42 -0.95
N ASP A 305 -6.43 -16.36 -1.77
CA ASP A 305 -6.33 -16.33 -3.22
C ASP A 305 -7.70 -16.27 -3.91
N TRP A 306 -7.71 -15.68 -5.11
CA TRP A 306 -8.86 -15.76 -6.01
C TRP A 306 -9.10 -17.22 -6.41
N ILE A 307 -10.32 -17.72 -6.17
CA ILE A 307 -10.67 -19.04 -6.67
C ILE A 307 -10.94 -18.92 -8.16
N LEU A 308 -10.13 -19.62 -8.96
CA LEU A 308 -10.23 -19.60 -10.43
C LEU A 308 -11.22 -20.65 -10.92
N ASP A 309 -12.40 -20.67 -10.30
CA ASP A 309 -13.60 -21.29 -10.84
C ASP A 309 -14.56 -20.18 -11.26
N LYS A 310 -15.27 -20.41 -12.37
CA LYS A 310 -16.14 -19.40 -12.96
C LYS A 310 -17.26 -19.01 -12.01
N ASP A 311 -17.94 -19.98 -11.39
CA ASP A 311 -19.13 -19.69 -10.60
C ASP A 311 -18.71 -19.08 -9.26
N GLU A 312 -17.71 -19.66 -8.60
CA GLU A 312 -17.18 -19.17 -7.32
C GLU A 312 -16.55 -17.79 -7.43
N PHE A 313 -15.79 -17.48 -8.49
CA PHE A 313 -15.25 -16.13 -8.72
C PHE A 313 -16.35 -15.08 -8.80
N THR A 314 -17.47 -15.41 -9.45
CA THR A 314 -18.60 -14.46 -9.57
C THR A 314 -19.34 -14.28 -8.25
N GLU A 315 -19.32 -15.28 -7.38
CA GLU A 315 -19.82 -15.15 -6.01
C GLU A 315 -18.88 -14.31 -5.15
N GLN A 316 -17.57 -14.52 -5.26
CA GLN A 316 -16.55 -13.72 -4.57
C GLN A 316 -16.69 -12.24 -4.91
N LEU A 317 -17.02 -11.87 -6.16
CA LEU A 317 -17.22 -10.48 -6.59
C LEU A 317 -18.48 -9.81 -6.03
N LYS A 318 -19.48 -10.56 -5.55
CA LYS A 318 -20.64 -9.98 -4.87
C LYS A 318 -20.25 -9.29 -3.55
N SER A 319 -19.12 -9.69 -2.95
CA SER A 319 -18.56 -9.03 -1.77
C SER A 319 -17.93 -7.69 -2.12
N LYS A 320 -18.31 -6.65 -1.37
CA LYS A 320 -17.74 -5.30 -1.52
C LYS A 320 -16.21 -5.29 -1.35
N LYS A 321 -15.67 -6.09 -0.42
CA LYS A 321 -14.22 -6.15 -0.16
C LYS A 321 -13.45 -6.68 -1.38
N ASN A 322 -13.96 -7.75 -2.00
CA ASN A 322 -13.33 -8.38 -3.16
C ASN A 322 -13.48 -7.53 -4.43
N SER A 323 -14.63 -6.87 -4.62
CA SER A 323 -14.79 -5.90 -5.69
C SER A 323 -13.77 -4.75 -5.58
N VAL A 324 -13.57 -4.19 -4.38
CA VAL A 324 -12.54 -3.15 -4.15
C VAL A 324 -11.13 -3.70 -4.41
N ALA A 325 -10.82 -4.92 -3.97
CA ALA A 325 -9.53 -5.56 -4.24
C ALA A 325 -9.28 -5.70 -5.75
N LEU A 326 -10.29 -6.09 -6.53
CA LEU A 326 -10.21 -6.16 -7.99
C LEU A 326 -9.95 -4.77 -8.61
N HIS A 327 -10.64 -3.73 -8.17
CA HIS A 327 -10.41 -2.36 -8.66
C HIS A 327 -8.98 -1.87 -8.38
N ILE A 328 -8.44 -2.16 -7.19
CA ILE A 328 -7.04 -1.82 -6.86
C ILE A 328 -6.07 -2.58 -7.76
N GLN A 329 -6.31 -3.88 -7.99
CA GLN A 329 -5.49 -4.69 -8.90
C GLN A 329 -5.49 -4.11 -10.32
N LEU A 330 -6.65 -3.71 -10.85
CA LEU A 330 -6.76 -3.06 -12.16
C LEU A 330 -6.03 -1.71 -12.18
N ALA A 331 -6.14 -0.90 -11.12
CA ALA A 331 -5.46 0.38 -11.03
C ALA A 331 -3.92 0.22 -11.05
N ILE A 332 -3.38 -0.77 -10.32
CA ILE A 332 -1.95 -1.14 -10.37
C ILE A 332 -1.55 -1.57 -11.79
N MET A 333 -2.36 -2.39 -12.46
CA MET A 333 -2.10 -2.82 -13.84
C MET A 333 -2.10 -1.65 -14.83
N ILE A 334 -3.08 -0.75 -14.73
CA ILE A 334 -3.21 0.45 -15.57
C ILE A 334 -2.01 1.38 -15.36
N ASP A 335 -1.62 1.63 -14.10
CA ASP A 335 -0.45 2.45 -13.78
C ASP A 335 0.83 1.82 -14.35
N PHE A 336 1.04 0.52 -14.12
CA PHE A 336 2.20 -0.20 -14.65
C PHE A 336 2.28 -0.10 -16.17
N ILE A 337 1.18 -0.30 -16.89
CA ILE A 337 1.09 -0.17 -18.37
C ILE A 337 1.40 1.27 -18.80
N SER A 338 0.79 2.25 -18.15
CA SER A 338 0.94 3.67 -18.48
C SER A 338 2.39 4.14 -18.30
N GLN A 339 3.10 3.57 -17.32
CA GLN A 339 4.47 3.93 -17.00
C GLN A 339 5.52 3.31 -17.96
N PHE A 340 5.20 2.30 -18.77
CA PHE A 340 6.18 1.71 -19.72
C PHE A 340 6.79 2.72 -20.71
N ASN A 341 6.09 3.83 -20.97
CA ASN A 341 6.48 4.84 -21.94
C ASN A 341 7.17 6.06 -21.34
N LEU A 342 7.41 6.10 -20.02
CA LEU A 342 8.11 7.22 -19.43
C LEU A 342 9.55 7.26 -19.95
N ARG A 343 9.96 8.40 -20.52
CA ARG A 343 11.30 8.62 -21.09
C ARG A 343 12.43 8.23 -20.12
N ASN A 344 12.23 8.46 -18.83
CA ASN A 344 13.17 8.12 -17.77
C ASN A 344 13.34 6.59 -17.61
N ILE A 345 12.25 5.83 -17.72
CA ILE A 345 12.26 4.37 -17.65
C ILE A 345 12.90 3.77 -18.91
N GLN A 346 12.65 4.37 -20.08
CA GLN A 346 13.29 3.95 -21.33
C GLN A 346 14.81 4.17 -21.31
N ALA A 347 15.27 5.33 -20.82
CA ALA A 347 16.70 5.64 -20.70
C ALA A 347 17.42 4.67 -19.73
N VAL A 348 16.79 4.34 -18.61
CA VAL A 348 17.31 3.37 -17.64
C VAL A 348 17.30 1.95 -18.21
N LYS A 349 16.21 1.54 -18.87
CA LYS A 349 16.14 0.22 -19.53
C LYS A 349 17.20 0.05 -20.61
N ALA A 350 17.48 1.09 -21.39
CA ALA A 350 18.58 1.09 -22.36
C ALA A 350 19.95 0.90 -21.68
N LYS A 351 20.19 1.59 -20.54
CA LYS A 351 21.41 1.39 -19.72
C LYS A 351 21.51 -0.03 -19.16
N LEU A 352 20.39 -0.63 -18.74
CA LEU A 352 20.35 -2.01 -18.23
C LEU A 352 20.55 -3.04 -19.34
N GLN A 353 19.97 -2.82 -20.53
CA GLN A 353 20.17 -3.65 -21.72
C GLN A 353 21.61 -3.65 -22.18
N ALA A 354 22.26 -2.48 -22.15
CA ALA A 354 23.69 -2.36 -22.46
C ALA A 354 24.58 -3.15 -21.48
N LYS A 355 24.15 -3.30 -20.22
CA LYS A 355 24.88 -4.05 -19.19
C LYS A 355 24.54 -5.55 -19.15
N ASN A 356 23.33 -5.94 -19.55
CA ASN A 356 22.82 -7.32 -19.49
C ASN A 356 22.22 -7.75 -20.83
N THR A 357 22.99 -8.48 -21.63
CA THR A 357 22.61 -8.99 -22.97
C THR A 357 21.37 -9.90 -22.99
N LYS A 358 20.94 -10.42 -21.83
CA LYS A 358 19.75 -11.28 -21.68
C LYS A 358 18.43 -10.50 -21.56
N TYR A 359 18.45 -9.18 -21.48
CA TYR A 359 17.21 -8.39 -21.50
C TYR A 359 16.62 -8.37 -22.90
N LYS A 360 15.52 -9.10 -23.12
CA LYS A 360 14.76 -9.03 -24.38
C LYS A 360 14.29 -7.60 -24.60
N THR A 361 14.56 -7.07 -25.79
CA THR A 361 13.96 -5.83 -26.30
C THR A 361 12.44 -5.94 -26.27
N LEU A 362 11.75 -4.86 -25.86
CA LEU A 362 10.32 -4.74 -26.11
C LEU A 362 10.12 -4.78 -27.62
N PRO A 363 9.17 -5.58 -28.14
CA PRO A 363 8.85 -5.54 -29.57
C PRO A 363 8.49 -4.11 -29.96
N ALA A 364 9.01 -3.61 -31.09
CA ALA A 364 8.82 -2.23 -31.54
C ALA A 364 7.34 -1.80 -31.64
N VAL A 365 6.44 -2.78 -31.81
CA VAL A 365 4.98 -2.63 -31.80
C VAL A 365 4.43 -2.04 -30.49
N PHE A 366 5.11 -2.25 -29.35
CA PHE A 366 4.68 -1.72 -28.05
C PHE A 366 4.82 -0.19 -27.97
N ASN A 367 5.87 0.39 -28.57
CA ASN A 367 6.13 1.82 -28.45
C ASN A 367 5.14 2.68 -29.23
N SER A 368 4.65 2.24 -30.39
CA SER A 368 3.69 3.03 -31.19
C SER A 368 2.25 2.94 -30.68
N PHE A 369 1.86 1.80 -30.10
CA PHE A 369 0.50 1.59 -29.62
C PHE A 369 0.20 2.32 -28.31
N PHE A 370 1.10 2.22 -27.31
CA PHE A 370 0.90 2.91 -26.03
C PHE A 370 1.22 4.41 -26.08
N THR A 371 1.85 4.90 -27.15
CA THR A 371 2.01 6.34 -27.42
C THR A 371 0.78 6.95 -28.08
N SER A 372 -0.15 6.13 -28.57
CA SER A 372 -1.44 6.59 -29.10
C SER A 372 -2.23 7.36 -28.03
N GLU A 373 -2.65 8.57 -28.40
CA GLU A 373 -3.42 9.44 -27.52
C GLU A 373 -4.78 8.82 -27.14
N ILE A 374 -5.34 8.00 -28.02
CA ILE A 374 -6.61 7.30 -27.80
C ILE A 374 -6.47 6.29 -26.65
N VAL A 375 -5.37 5.54 -26.63
CA VAL A 375 -5.06 4.53 -25.61
C VAL A 375 -4.84 5.20 -24.26
N LYS A 376 -4.07 6.30 -24.22
CA LYS A 376 -3.85 7.06 -22.99
C LYS A 376 -5.13 7.63 -22.41
N ARG A 377 -6.01 8.19 -23.26
CA ARG A 377 -7.32 8.71 -22.81
C ARG A 377 -8.20 7.60 -22.25
N LYS A 378 -8.29 6.46 -22.93
CA LYS A 378 -9.05 5.29 -22.42
C LYS A 378 -8.54 4.87 -21.04
N LEU A 379 -7.23 4.63 -20.90
CA LEU A 379 -6.63 4.23 -19.61
C LEU A 379 -6.84 5.27 -18.51
N SER A 380 -6.69 6.56 -18.83
CA SER A 380 -6.89 7.65 -17.87
C SER A 380 -8.36 7.72 -17.43
N SER A 381 -9.31 7.60 -18.36
CA SER A 381 -10.74 7.59 -18.03
C SER A 381 -11.14 6.40 -17.18
N THR A 382 -10.54 5.23 -17.41
CA THR A 382 -10.77 4.03 -16.57
C THR A 382 -10.16 4.19 -15.18
N ALA A 383 -8.98 4.80 -15.07
CA ALA A 383 -8.37 5.09 -13.78
C ALA A 383 -9.19 6.11 -12.98
N GLU A 384 -9.62 7.21 -13.61
CA GLU A 384 -10.50 8.22 -13.01
C GLU A 384 -11.80 7.60 -12.51
N TYR A 385 -12.40 6.72 -13.31
CA TYR A 385 -13.59 5.96 -12.90
C TYR A 385 -13.37 5.14 -11.62
N ILE A 386 -12.25 4.41 -11.54
CA ILE A 386 -11.87 3.64 -10.34
C ILE A 386 -11.69 4.56 -9.12
N TYR A 387 -11.13 5.75 -9.31
CA TYR A 387 -10.90 6.70 -8.23
C TYR A 387 -12.18 7.40 -7.74
N ASP A 388 -13.13 7.62 -8.65
CA ASP A 388 -14.37 8.37 -8.36
C ASP A 388 -15.45 7.49 -7.71
N GLU A 389 -15.38 6.16 -7.82
CA GLU A 389 -16.30 5.21 -7.17
C GLU A 389 -16.39 5.41 -5.64
N ASN A 390 -15.28 5.77 -5.01
CA ASN A 390 -15.26 6.09 -3.58
C ASN A 390 -14.08 7.01 -3.27
N LYS A 391 -14.39 8.26 -2.91
CA LYS A 391 -13.41 9.31 -2.68
C LYS A 391 -12.25 8.90 -1.76
N TRP A 392 -12.53 8.18 -0.67
CA TRP A 392 -11.48 7.72 0.25
C TRP A 392 -10.56 6.67 -0.38
N TYR A 393 -11.14 5.68 -1.08
CA TYR A 393 -10.34 4.65 -1.77
C TYR A 393 -9.60 5.22 -2.98
N GLY A 394 -10.21 6.16 -3.70
CA GLY A 394 -9.57 6.88 -4.79
C GLY A 394 -8.36 7.68 -4.31
N ASP A 395 -8.49 8.42 -3.22
CA ASP A 395 -7.39 9.19 -2.63
C ASP A 395 -6.26 8.27 -2.13
N LEU A 396 -6.61 7.15 -1.47
CA LEU A 396 -5.63 6.15 -1.04
C LEU A 396 -4.92 5.50 -2.23
N THR A 397 -5.65 5.09 -3.26
CA THR A 397 -5.09 4.43 -4.43
C THR A 397 -4.20 5.40 -5.23
N LYS A 398 -4.61 6.67 -5.34
CA LYS A 398 -3.76 7.73 -5.92
C LYS A 398 -2.47 7.90 -5.13
N HIS A 399 -2.54 8.01 -3.80
CA HIS A 399 -1.34 8.13 -2.97
C HIS A 399 -0.41 6.90 -3.12
N LEU A 400 -0.99 5.69 -3.12
CA LEU A 400 -0.23 4.46 -3.31
C LEU A 400 0.51 4.45 -4.65
N LEU A 401 -0.19 4.68 -5.76
CA LEU A 401 0.39 4.57 -7.10
C LEU A 401 1.29 5.77 -7.47
N ILE A 402 0.81 6.99 -7.20
CA ILE A 402 1.46 8.23 -7.64
C ILE A 402 2.63 8.59 -6.74
N ASP A 403 2.51 8.45 -5.42
CA ASP A 403 3.55 8.90 -4.50
C ASP A 403 4.47 7.75 -4.08
N THR A 404 3.90 6.64 -3.58
CA THR A 404 4.72 5.58 -2.97
C THR A 404 5.35 4.65 -4.01
N GLU A 405 4.55 4.12 -4.94
CA GLU A 405 5.03 3.15 -5.94
C GLU A 405 5.95 3.83 -6.95
N SER A 406 5.66 5.06 -7.37
CA SER A 406 6.53 5.81 -8.29
C SER A 406 7.91 6.08 -7.67
N THR A 407 7.95 6.46 -6.39
CA THR A 407 9.20 6.70 -5.64
C THR A 407 9.97 5.40 -5.48
N TRP A 408 9.29 4.32 -5.10
CA TRP A 408 9.90 3.00 -4.96
C TRP A 408 10.48 2.48 -6.27
N LYS A 409 9.75 2.65 -7.39
CA LYS A 409 10.22 2.31 -8.74
C LYS A 409 11.47 3.09 -9.09
N PHE A 410 11.51 4.40 -8.79
CA PHE A 410 12.68 5.23 -9.02
C PHE A 410 13.89 4.78 -8.20
N MET A 411 13.70 4.47 -6.92
CA MET A 411 14.75 3.91 -6.04
C MET A 411 15.27 2.56 -6.58
N LYS A 412 14.36 1.67 -6.99
CA LYS A 412 14.72 0.37 -7.58
C LYS A 412 15.48 0.51 -8.91
N ILE A 413 15.11 1.49 -9.72
CA ILE A 413 15.83 1.87 -10.95
C ILE A 413 17.27 2.28 -10.66
N GLN A 414 17.47 2.98 -9.54
CA GLN A 414 18.80 3.34 -9.03
C GLN A 414 19.51 2.17 -8.32
N GLN A 415 18.94 0.97 -8.36
CA GLN A 415 19.41 -0.24 -7.67
C GLN A 415 19.48 -0.06 -6.14
N PHE A 416 18.61 0.80 -5.61
CA PHE A 416 18.67 1.24 -4.20
C PHE A 416 20.04 1.80 -3.80
N ASN A 417 20.86 2.24 -4.75
CA ASN A 417 22.09 2.98 -4.46
C ASN A 417 21.68 4.34 -3.90
N HIS A 418 21.48 4.39 -2.59
CA HIS A 418 21.48 5.63 -1.85
C HIS A 418 22.91 6.20 -1.91
N PRO A 419 23.07 7.54 -1.99
CA PRO A 419 24.36 8.14 -1.70
C PRO A 419 24.82 7.58 -0.35
N GLU A 420 26.11 7.27 -0.19
CA GLU A 420 26.60 6.68 1.06
C GLU A 420 26.07 7.47 2.26
N LEU A 421 25.79 6.83 3.41
CA LEU A 421 25.32 7.56 4.61
C LEU A 421 26.25 8.73 5.00
N THR A 422 27.54 8.65 4.62
CA THR A 422 28.57 9.70 4.68
C THR A 422 28.28 10.85 3.70
N GLU A 423 27.86 10.56 2.47
CA GLU A 423 27.42 11.54 1.46
C GLU A 423 26.04 12.12 1.78
N LEU A 424 25.08 11.34 2.29
CA LEU A 424 23.84 11.86 2.87
C LEU A 424 24.13 12.70 4.11
N GLY A 425 25.16 12.34 4.87
CA GLY A 425 25.77 13.15 5.92
C GLY A 425 26.25 14.49 5.36
N ALA A 426 26.94 14.51 4.22
CA ALA A 426 27.44 15.72 3.53
C ALA A 426 26.35 16.52 2.77
N ILE A 427 25.24 15.89 2.38
CA ILE A 427 24.05 16.56 1.86
C ILE A 427 23.21 17.10 3.03
N SER A 428 23.33 16.47 4.20
CA SER A 428 22.80 16.99 5.46
C SER A 428 23.68 18.07 6.07
N THR A 429 24.99 18.17 5.79
CA THR A 429 25.84 19.23 6.37
C THR A 429 25.47 20.66 5.98
N PRO A 430 24.90 20.99 4.80
CA PRO A 430 24.36 22.32 4.58
C PRO A 430 23.05 22.59 5.35
N LYS A 431 22.41 21.56 5.95
CA LYS A 431 21.16 21.69 6.74
C LYS A 431 21.25 21.19 8.19
N LYS A 432 22.37 20.58 8.61
CA LYS A 432 22.77 20.42 10.01
C LYS A 432 23.32 21.76 10.45
N ARG A 433 22.40 22.69 10.72
CA ARG A 433 22.63 23.65 11.82
C ARG A 433 23.12 22.81 12.99
N LYS A 434 24.32 23.11 13.49
CA LYS A 434 25.09 22.17 14.29
C LYS A 434 24.26 21.73 15.49
N PHE A 435 24.21 20.42 15.75
CA PHE A 435 23.59 19.89 16.96
C PHE A 435 24.19 20.54 18.23
N ASP A 436 25.49 20.89 18.16
CA ASP A 436 26.21 21.64 19.20
C ASP A 436 25.71 23.10 19.38
N GLU A 437 25.24 23.76 18.31
CA GLU A 437 24.57 25.06 18.42
C GLU A 437 23.23 24.94 19.14
N TYR A 438 22.50 23.82 18.97
CA TYR A 438 21.25 23.57 19.69
C TYR A 438 21.48 23.26 21.18
N MET A 439 22.56 22.55 21.53
CA MET A 439 22.89 22.27 22.93
C MET A 439 23.38 23.52 23.69
N HIS A 440 24.09 24.44 23.02
CA HIS A 440 24.42 25.75 23.60
C HIS A 440 23.19 26.66 23.75
N VAL A 441 22.27 26.65 22.76
CA VAL A 441 21.02 27.45 22.85
C VAL A 441 20.07 26.92 23.93
N CYS A 442 20.04 25.60 24.17
CA CYS A 442 19.21 25.01 25.21
C CYS A 442 19.78 25.19 26.63
N SER A 443 21.05 25.56 26.79
CA SER A 443 21.69 25.67 28.10
C SER A 443 21.81 27.10 28.64
N GLU A 444 21.72 28.15 27.80
CA GLU A 444 22.06 29.52 28.26
C GLU A 444 20.92 30.54 28.38
N THR A 445 19.70 30.33 27.87
CA THR A 445 18.56 31.20 28.24
C THR A 445 17.20 30.51 28.11
N PRO A 446 16.50 30.15 29.21
CA PRO A 446 15.20 29.50 29.13
C PRO A 446 14.04 30.41 28.65
N PHE A 447 14.28 31.70 28.41
CA PHE A 447 13.21 32.67 28.11
C PHE A 447 13.65 33.83 27.21
N GLU A 448 14.27 33.57 26.05
CA GLU A 448 14.15 34.57 24.98
C GLU A 448 12.69 34.58 24.52
N LYS A 449 11.95 35.61 24.95
CA LYS A 449 10.54 35.84 24.60
C LYS A 449 10.36 35.64 23.10
N ALA A 450 9.62 34.60 22.72
CA ALA A 450 9.25 34.33 21.33
C ALA A 450 8.79 35.64 20.67
N LYS A 451 9.34 35.93 19.48
CA LYS A 451 8.95 37.12 18.72
C LYS A 451 7.42 37.17 18.65
N PRO A 452 6.77 38.29 19.03
CA PRO A 452 5.32 38.35 19.10
C PRO A 452 4.74 38.02 17.72
N TYR A 453 3.72 37.17 17.70
CA TYR A 453 3.02 36.79 16.48
C TYR A 453 2.61 38.02 15.68
N PHE A 454 2.79 37.94 14.35
CA PHE A 454 2.46 39.03 13.41
C PHE A 454 0.99 39.50 13.54
N HIS A 455 0.11 38.60 13.98
CA HIS A 455 -1.29 38.87 14.26
C HIS A 455 -1.50 38.98 15.77
N LYS A 456 -1.86 40.18 16.25
CA LYS A 456 -2.12 40.46 17.69
C LYS A 456 -3.12 39.48 18.33
N MET A 457 -4.10 39.00 17.57
CA MET A 457 -5.15 38.07 18.06
C MET A 457 -4.86 36.59 17.71
N GLY A 458 -3.62 36.25 17.33
CA GLY A 458 -3.21 34.90 16.92
C GLY A 458 -3.68 34.50 15.52
N LEU A 459 -4.93 34.79 15.16
CA LEU A 459 -5.51 34.48 13.86
C LEU A 459 -5.68 35.73 12.97
N PRO A 460 -5.45 35.62 11.64
CA PRO A 460 -5.64 36.73 10.71
C PRO A 460 -7.09 37.22 10.67
N ARG A 461 -8.07 36.30 10.73
CA ARG A 461 -9.51 36.63 10.69
C ARG A 461 -9.92 37.44 11.91
N LEU A 462 -9.54 37.00 13.11
CA LEU A 462 -9.83 37.71 14.36
C LEU A 462 -9.14 39.08 14.41
N SER A 463 -7.89 39.15 13.97
CA SER A 463 -7.15 40.43 13.90
C SER A 463 -7.76 41.41 12.90
N ARG A 464 -8.44 40.93 11.85
CA ARG A 464 -9.13 41.78 10.87
C ARG A 464 -10.44 42.33 11.43
N VAL A 465 -11.24 41.49 12.10
CA VAL A 465 -12.47 41.93 12.78
C VAL A 465 -12.16 42.94 13.88
N TRP A 466 -11.12 42.69 14.69
CA TRP A 466 -10.68 43.61 15.74
C TRP A 466 -10.06 44.92 15.23
N LYS A 467 -9.75 45.01 13.94
CA LYS A 467 -9.27 46.24 13.28
C LYS A 467 -10.40 47.06 12.67
N LEU A 468 -11.64 46.57 12.68
CA LEU A 468 -12.79 47.38 12.27
C LEU A 468 -12.86 48.58 13.20
N GLN A 469 -12.77 49.77 12.61
CA GLN A 469 -12.86 51.01 13.36
C GLN A 469 -14.28 51.11 13.90
N THR A 470 -14.43 51.10 15.22
CA THR A 470 -15.70 51.29 15.89
C THR A 470 -15.61 52.61 16.65
N GLY A 471 -16.55 53.50 16.38
CA GLY A 471 -16.56 54.83 16.98
C GLY A 471 -17.77 55.64 16.54
N LEU A 472 -18.25 56.52 17.42
CA LEU A 472 -19.40 57.39 17.16
C LEU A 472 -19.21 58.25 15.91
N ASP A 473 -17.98 58.63 15.58
CA ASP A 473 -17.66 59.47 14.42
C ASP A 473 -17.91 58.75 13.09
N GLN A 474 -17.71 57.42 13.04
CA GLN A 474 -18.00 56.65 11.83
C GLN A 474 -19.50 56.51 11.57
N ILE A 475 -20.29 56.38 12.63
CA ILE A 475 -21.76 56.32 12.54
C ILE A 475 -22.32 57.67 12.06
N LYS A 476 -21.75 58.79 12.52
CA LYS A 476 -22.16 60.14 12.10
C LYS A 476 -21.91 60.42 10.61
N SER A 477 -20.84 59.86 10.04
CA SER A 477 -20.49 60.04 8.62
C SER A 477 -21.46 59.39 7.62
N GLN A 478 -22.35 58.50 8.08
CA GLN A 478 -23.31 57.78 7.24
C GLN A 478 -24.69 58.44 7.14
N VAL A 479 -24.95 59.51 7.89
CA VAL A 479 -26.23 60.21 7.84
C VAL A 479 -26.22 61.19 6.67
N LYS A 480 -26.65 60.73 5.49
CA LYS A 480 -26.94 61.61 4.36
C LYS A 480 -28.21 62.43 4.64
N ASP A 481 -28.26 63.67 4.14
CA ASP A 481 -29.43 64.53 4.29
C ASP A 481 -30.64 63.86 3.60
N PRO A 482 -31.76 63.62 4.32
CA PRO A 482 -32.93 62.97 3.75
C PRO A 482 -33.53 63.73 2.56
N ASN A 483 -33.40 65.06 2.51
CA ASN A 483 -33.91 65.83 1.36
C ASN A 483 -33.10 65.60 0.09
N GLN A 484 -31.78 65.41 0.23
CA GLN A 484 -30.90 65.11 -0.90
C GLN A 484 -31.17 63.70 -1.44
N ILE A 485 -31.33 62.72 -0.54
CA ILE A 485 -31.69 61.34 -0.93
C ILE A 485 -33.06 61.29 -1.60
N LEU A 486 -34.02 62.10 -1.12
CA LEU A 486 -35.35 62.17 -1.73
C LEU A 486 -35.31 62.72 -3.14
N GLN A 487 -34.48 63.75 -3.38
CA GLN A 487 -34.29 64.32 -4.71
C GLN A 487 -33.66 63.30 -5.67
N ASP A 488 -32.61 62.59 -5.21
CA ASP A 488 -31.97 61.53 -5.99
C ASP A 488 -33.00 60.45 -6.39
N PHE A 489 -33.86 60.01 -5.46
CA PHE A 489 -34.91 59.03 -5.77
C PHE A 489 -36.02 59.57 -6.68
N LYS A 490 -36.32 60.87 -6.65
CA LYS A 490 -37.28 61.49 -7.59
C LYS A 490 -36.72 61.53 -9.00
N ASP A 491 -35.44 61.87 -9.14
CA ASP A 491 -34.75 61.90 -10.44
C ASP A 491 -34.64 60.50 -11.03
N ASP A 492 -34.26 59.51 -10.22
CA ASP A 492 -34.23 58.10 -10.62
C ASP A 492 -35.62 57.59 -11.02
N LEU A 493 -36.68 57.98 -10.29
CA LEU A 493 -38.06 57.62 -10.61
C LEU A 493 -38.53 58.26 -11.92
N TYR A 494 -38.16 59.51 -12.18
CA TYR A 494 -38.46 60.19 -13.44
C TYR A 494 -37.82 59.47 -14.63
N MET A 495 -36.55 59.09 -14.50
CA MET A 495 -35.83 58.31 -15.51
C MET A 495 -36.43 56.91 -15.70
N ALA A 496 -36.84 56.24 -14.62
CA ALA A 496 -37.48 54.94 -14.69
C ALA A 496 -38.84 54.99 -15.41
N LYS A 497 -39.68 55.99 -15.12
CA LYS A 497 -40.96 56.19 -15.80
C LYS A 497 -40.79 56.52 -17.28
N GLY A 498 -39.80 57.35 -17.63
CA GLY A 498 -39.49 57.65 -19.03
C GLY A 498 -39.07 56.40 -19.82
N LYS A 499 -38.32 55.49 -19.20
CA LYS A 499 -37.97 54.19 -19.80
C LYS A 499 -39.19 53.28 -19.95
N GLU A 500 -40.05 53.22 -18.93
CA GLU A 500 -41.29 52.43 -18.96
C GLU A 500 -42.22 52.90 -20.09
N GLU A 501 -42.38 54.22 -20.27
CA GLU A 501 -43.17 54.80 -21.36
C GLU A 501 -42.57 54.52 -22.74
N ALA A 502 -41.23 54.60 -22.89
CA ALA A 502 -40.55 54.26 -24.13
C ALA A 502 -40.76 52.78 -24.52
N VAL A 503 -40.68 51.86 -23.56
CA VAL A 503 -40.95 50.44 -23.79
C VAL A 503 -42.43 50.22 -24.16
N LYS A 504 -43.37 50.91 -23.50
CA LYS A 504 -44.81 50.86 -23.86
C LYS A 504 -45.08 51.38 -25.27
N GLU A 505 -44.41 52.43 -25.72
CA GLU A 505 -44.55 52.94 -27.08
C GLU A 505 -43.96 52.01 -28.14
N GLN A 506 -42.82 51.37 -27.86
CA GLN A 506 -42.23 50.36 -28.73
C GLN A 506 -43.18 49.16 -28.87
N LEU A 507 -43.79 48.72 -27.76
CA LEU A 507 -44.74 47.61 -27.74
C LEU A 507 -46.01 47.88 -28.56
N LYS A 508 -46.40 49.16 -28.74
CA LYS A 508 -47.54 49.57 -29.60
C LYS A 508 -47.20 49.59 -31.09
N LYS A 509 -45.93 49.75 -31.45
CA LYS A 509 -45.46 49.86 -32.85
C LYS A 509 -44.96 48.52 -33.40
N GLU A 510 -44.60 47.59 -32.53
CA GLU A 510 -44.02 46.29 -32.88
C GLU A 510 -45.10 45.30 -33.38
N GLN A 511 -44.80 44.58 -34.46
CA GLN A 511 -45.71 43.59 -35.07
C GLN A 511 -45.16 42.16 -34.98
N ASP A 512 -43.88 41.98 -34.66
CA ASP A 512 -43.25 40.66 -34.53
C ASP A 512 -43.59 39.98 -33.18
N PRO A 513 -44.21 38.78 -33.18
CA PRO A 513 -44.61 38.08 -31.96
C PRO A 513 -43.45 37.69 -31.02
N GLU A 514 -42.23 37.47 -31.52
CA GLU A 514 -41.08 37.17 -30.64
C GLU A 514 -40.55 38.41 -29.93
N ASN A 515 -40.49 39.55 -30.63
CA ASN A 515 -40.07 40.82 -30.05
C ASN A 515 -41.11 41.36 -29.06
N ILE A 516 -42.40 41.15 -29.32
CA ILE A 516 -43.49 41.50 -28.38
C ILE A 516 -43.31 40.75 -27.04
N LYS A 517 -42.89 39.48 -27.03
CA LYS A 517 -42.66 38.72 -25.78
C LYS A 517 -41.48 39.28 -24.98
N LYS A 518 -40.38 39.64 -25.64
CA LYS A 518 -39.21 40.23 -25.00
C LYS A 518 -39.52 41.61 -24.40
N LEU A 519 -40.20 42.46 -25.17
CA LEU A 519 -40.62 43.79 -24.70
C LEU A 519 -41.60 43.73 -23.52
N LYS A 520 -42.43 42.68 -23.43
CA LYS A 520 -43.28 42.46 -22.24
C LYS A 520 -42.48 42.11 -20.98
N LEU A 521 -41.47 41.25 -21.10
CA LEU A 521 -40.59 40.92 -19.96
C LEU A 521 -39.78 42.15 -19.49
N GLU A 522 -39.25 42.93 -20.43
CA GLU A 522 -38.55 44.18 -20.12
C GLU A 522 -39.48 45.23 -19.48
N LEU A 523 -40.75 45.26 -19.90
CA LEU A 523 -41.77 46.09 -19.26
C LEU A 523 -42.05 45.64 -17.81
N ASP A 524 -42.12 44.34 -17.55
CA ASP A 524 -42.33 43.81 -16.20
C ASP A 524 -41.13 44.10 -15.27
N GLU A 525 -39.90 44.03 -15.78
CA GLU A 525 -38.69 44.37 -15.00
C GLU A 525 -38.59 45.87 -14.71
N THR A 526 -38.91 46.71 -15.70
CA THR A 526 -38.88 48.18 -15.55
C THR A 526 -39.99 48.69 -14.64
N THR A 527 -41.19 48.11 -14.71
CA THR A 527 -42.29 48.40 -13.79
C THR A 527 -41.95 47.99 -12.36
N SER A 528 -41.36 46.80 -12.14
CA SER A 528 -40.94 46.37 -10.79
C SER A 528 -39.88 47.29 -10.18
N SER A 529 -38.93 47.77 -10.99
CA SER A 529 -37.92 48.75 -10.56
C SER A 529 -38.54 50.12 -10.23
N SER A 530 -39.47 50.58 -11.07
CA SER A 530 -40.26 51.82 -10.87
C SER A 530 -41.09 51.76 -9.58
N ASP A 531 -41.72 50.62 -9.29
CA ASP A 531 -42.51 50.40 -8.08
C ASP A 531 -41.63 50.42 -6.81
N LEU A 532 -40.45 49.79 -6.86
CA LEU A 532 -39.51 49.80 -5.75
C LEU A 532 -38.98 51.22 -5.47
N LEU A 533 -38.67 51.99 -6.52
CA LEU A 533 -38.27 53.38 -6.39
C LEU A 533 -39.41 54.22 -5.84
N THR A 534 -40.64 54.05 -6.35
CA THR A 534 -41.84 54.71 -5.85
C THR A 534 -42.02 54.44 -4.35
N TRP A 535 -41.86 53.20 -3.92
CA TRP A 535 -41.96 52.82 -2.51
C TRP A 535 -40.88 53.47 -1.63
N LYS A 536 -39.63 53.54 -2.11
CA LYS A 536 -38.53 54.23 -1.41
C LYS A 536 -38.78 55.73 -1.32
N THR A 537 -39.20 56.36 -2.40
CA THR A 537 -39.57 57.79 -2.46
C THR A 537 -40.74 58.11 -1.54
N LEU A 538 -41.78 57.27 -1.50
CA LEU A 538 -42.94 57.43 -0.60
C LEU A 538 -42.55 57.31 0.88
N ARG A 539 -41.67 56.36 1.23
CA ARG A 539 -41.17 56.24 2.61
C ARG A 539 -40.39 57.48 3.04
N LEU A 540 -39.54 58.00 2.17
CA LEU A 540 -38.67 59.13 2.49
C LEU A 540 -39.42 60.48 2.45
N SER A 541 -40.35 60.67 1.52
CA SER A 541 -41.23 61.86 1.46
C SER A 541 -42.15 61.97 2.67
N ARG A 542 -42.60 60.85 3.24
CA ARG A 542 -43.31 60.82 4.52
C ARG A 542 -42.46 61.39 5.66
N THR A 543 -41.16 61.07 5.69
CA THR A 543 -40.24 61.57 6.72
C THR A 543 -39.84 63.03 6.48
N CYS A 544 -39.79 63.49 5.23
CA CYS A 544 -39.51 64.89 4.87
C CYS A 544 -40.73 65.82 4.93
N GLY A 545 -41.93 65.29 5.23
CA GLY A 545 -43.16 66.08 5.37
C GLY A 545 -43.77 66.58 4.06
N GLU A 546 -43.33 66.07 2.90
CA GLU A 546 -43.87 66.48 1.60
C GLU A 546 -45.28 65.93 1.31
N TRP A 547 -45.75 64.96 2.09
CA TRP A 547 -47.08 64.36 1.92
C TRP A 547 -48.22 65.23 2.49
N ILE A 548 -47.88 66.28 3.26
CA ILE A 548 -48.84 67.20 3.92
C ILE A 548 -48.90 68.56 3.18
N LYS A 549 -48.01 68.79 2.21
CA LYS A 549 -48.07 69.92 1.28
C LYS A 549 -48.91 69.56 0.08
#